data_AF-A0A7W3NBI1-F1
#
_entry.id   AF-A0A7W3NBI1-F1
#
_cell.length_a   1.000
_cell.length_b   1.000
_cell.length_c   1.000
_cell.angle_alpha   90.00
_cell.angle_beta   90.00
_cell.angle_gamma   90.00
#
_symmetry.space_group_name_H-M   'P 1'
#
loop_
_entity.id
_entity.type
_entity.pdbx_description
1 polymer ?
#
loop_
_entity_poly.entity_id
_entity_poly.type
_entity_poly.pdbx_seq_one_letter_code
_entity_poly.pdbx_strand_id
1 'polypeptide(L)'
;MDFITSYINQYGYIVLFLALMLELLALPLPGELLMGYAGVLAFQGHLSWVGSILVAGMGSMVGMTIAYGVGYKLGTPFFDKYGLVFRA
;
A
#
# COMPACT_ATOMS: atom_id res chain seq x y z
N MET A 1 -27.33 -13.27 8.19
CA MET A 1 -26.30 -13.33 7.13
C MET A 1 -25.58 -12.00 6.97
N ASP A 2 -26.08 -10.90 7.55
CA ASP A 2 -25.51 -9.55 7.48
C ASP A 2 -24.21 -9.32 8.29
N PHE A 3 -23.96 -10.14 9.32
CA PHE A 3 -22.77 -10.00 10.15
C PHE A 3 -21.48 -10.39 9.40
N ILE A 4 -21.55 -11.43 8.56
CA ILE A 4 -20.41 -11.91 7.76
C ILE A 4 -20.09 -10.90 6.64
N THR A 5 -21.11 -10.31 6.02
CA THR A 5 -20.96 -9.24 5.01
C THR A 5 -20.42 -7.94 5.59
N SER A 6 -20.72 -7.61 6.85
CA SER A 6 -20.17 -6.44 7.55
C SER A 6 -18.70 -6.63 7.93
N TYR A 7 -18.32 -7.83 8.39
CA TYR A 7 -16.92 -8.16 8.69
C TYR A 7 -16.05 -8.24 7.42
N ILE A 8 -16.55 -8.84 6.33
CA ILE A 8 -15.83 -8.84 5.05
C ILE A 8 -15.67 -7.42 4.48
N ASN A 9 -16.68 -6.56 4.66
CA ASN A 9 -16.55 -5.12 4.38
C ASN A 9 -15.43 -4.48 5.22
N GLN A 10 -15.36 -4.74 6.52
CA GLN A 10 -14.35 -4.11 7.38
C GLN A 10 -12.91 -4.56 7.08
N TYR A 11 -12.67 -5.85 6.87
CA TYR A 11 -11.30 -6.36 6.70
C TYR A 11 -10.79 -6.28 5.25
N GLY A 12 -11.66 -6.28 4.24
CA GLY A 12 -11.25 -6.15 2.84
C GLY A 12 -10.59 -4.80 2.54
N TYR A 13 -11.17 -3.71 3.05
CA TYR A 13 -10.59 -2.36 2.91
C TYR A 13 -9.28 -2.20 3.68
N ILE A 14 -9.21 -2.73 4.90
CA ILE A 14 -7.99 -2.64 5.72
C ILE A 14 -6.84 -3.42 5.08
N VAL A 15 -7.09 -4.62 4.57
CA VAL A 15 -6.08 -5.43 3.90
C VAL A 15 -5.60 -4.73 2.62
N LEU A 16 -6.50 -4.16 1.82
CA LEU A 16 -6.16 -3.38 0.64
C LEU A 16 -5.27 -2.18 0.98
N PHE A 17 -5.65 -1.43 2.01
CA PHE A 17 -4.90 -0.26 2.48
C PHE A 17 -3.49 -0.63 2.93
N LEU A 18 -3.37 -1.65 3.79
CA LEU A 18 -2.08 -2.07 4.34
C LEU A 18 -1.19 -2.70 3.27
N ALA A 19 -1.76 -3.50 2.36
CA ALA A 19 -1.02 -4.11 1.27
C ALA A 19 -0.33 -3.05 0.40
N LEU A 20 -1.08 -2.04 -0.05
CA LEU A 20 -0.55 -0.95 -0.87
C LEU A 20 0.43 -0.06 -0.10
N MET A 21 0.14 0.19 1.18
CA MET A 21 1.07 0.94 2.04
C MET A 21 2.42 0.21 2.19
N LEU A 22 2.39 -1.11 2.42
CA LEU A 22 3.56 -1.95 2.63
C LEU A 22 4.36 -2.17 1.34
N GLU A 23 3.67 -2.31 0.20
CA GLU A 23 4.30 -2.38 -1.12
C GLU A 23 5.17 -1.15 -1.41
N LEU A 24 4.69 0.04 -1.06
CA LEU A 24 5.43 1.30 -1.20
C LEU A 24 6.59 1.44 -0.21
N LEU A 25 6.54 0.72 0.91
CA LEU A 25 7.62 0.63 1.89
C LEU A 25 8.78 -0.28 1.45
N ALA A 26 8.85 -0.62 0.15
CA ALA A 26 9.84 -1.49 -0.47
C ALA A 26 9.81 -2.95 0.03
N LEU A 27 8.71 -3.38 0.66
CA LEU A 27 8.48 -4.80 0.83
C LEU A 27 8.11 -5.39 -0.54
N PRO A 28 8.79 -6.45 -0.99
CA PRO A 28 8.49 -7.11 -2.27
C PRO A 28 7.18 -7.91 -2.12
N LEU A 29 6.07 -7.19 -2.08
CA LEU A 29 4.72 -7.74 -2.11
C LEU A 29 4.21 -7.73 -3.56
N PRO A 30 3.54 -8.81 -4.00
CA PRO A 30 2.97 -8.86 -5.34
C PRO A 30 1.70 -8.00 -5.43
N GLY A 31 1.90 -6.71 -5.70
CA GLY A 31 0.85 -5.70 -5.75
C GLY A 31 -0.24 -5.94 -6.77
N GLU A 32 0.14 -6.35 -7.98
CA GLU A 32 -0.82 -6.63 -9.04
C GLU A 32 -1.76 -7.79 -8.68
N LEU A 33 -1.27 -8.79 -7.94
CA LEU A 33 -2.09 -9.91 -7.49
C LEU A 33 -3.11 -9.46 -6.43
N LEU A 34 -2.70 -8.60 -5.50
CA LEU A 34 -3.56 -8.03 -4.47
C LEU A 34 -4.64 -7.12 -5.06
N MET A 35 -4.28 -6.24 -6.00
CA MET A 35 -5.25 -5.41 -6.72
C MET A 35 -6.21 -6.26 -7.57
N GLY A 36 -5.70 -7.29 -8.25
CA GLY A 36 -6.53 -8.23 -9.01
C GLY A 36 -7.53 -8.96 -8.13
N TYR A 37 -7.09 -9.45 -6.96
CA TYR A 37 -7.96 -10.11 -5.99
C TYR A 37 -9.01 -9.14 -5.42
N ALA A 38 -8.61 -7.92 -5.07
CA ALA A 38 -9.53 -6.87 -4.63
C ALA A 38 -10.59 -6.52 -5.69
N GLY A 39 -10.20 -6.52 -6.98
CA GLY A 39 -11.11 -6.34 -8.10
C GLY A 39 -12.15 -7.45 -8.20
N VAL A 40 -11.76 -8.70 -7.98
CA VAL A 40 -12.69 -9.85 -7.94
C VAL A 40 -13.68 -9.71 -6.78
N LEU A 41 -13.22 -9.34 -5.58
CA LEU A 41 -14.12 -9.10 -4.44
C LEU A 41 -15.06 -7.92 -4.69
N ALA A 42 -14.59 -6.87 -5.38
CA ALA A 42 -15.44 -5.74 -5.75
C ALA A 42 -16.52 -6.16 -6.76
N PHE A 43 -16.17 -7.01 -7.72
CA PHE A 43 -17.12 -7.56 -8.69
C PHE A 43 -18.17 -8.49 -8.05
N GLN A 44 -17.78 -9.26 -7.04
CA GLN A 44 -18.70 -10.11 -6.26
C GLN A 44 -19.62 -9.32 -5.31
N GLY A 45 -19.49 -7.99 -5.25
CA GLY A 45 -20.29 -7.14 -4.36
C GLY A 45 -19.83 -7.17 -2.90
N HIS A 46 -18.68 -7.77 -2.60
CA HIS A 46 -18.09 -7.82 -1.26
C HIS A 46 -17.34 -6.53 -0.89
N LEU A 47 -16.80 -5.81 -1.88
CA LEU A 47 -16.30 -4.44 -1.73
C LEU A 47 -17.06 -3.50 -2.68
N SER A 48 -17.43 -2.32 -2.18
CA SER A 48 -17.82 -1.21 -3.05
C SER A 48 -16.62 -0.77 -3.90
N TRP A 49 -16.82 -0.73 -5.22
CA TRP A 49 -15.83 -0.32 -6.20
C TRP A 49 -15.26 1.08 -5.90
N VAL A 50 -16.15 2.02 -5.55
CA VAL A 50 -15.77 3.40 -5.17
C VAL A 50 -15.00 3.41 -3.84
N GLY A 51 -15.44 2.62 -2.86
CA GLY A 51 -14.73 2.48 -1.58
C GLY A 51 -13.32 1.93 -1.76
N SER A 52 -13.15 0.94 -2.65
CA SER A 52 -11.85 0.31 -2.91
C SER A 52 -10.88 1.29 -3.55
N ILE A 53 -11.35 2.11 -4.49
CA ILE A 53 -10.53 3.15 -5.14
C ILE A 53 -10.09 4.19 -4.11
N LEU A 54 -10.99 4.67 -3.26
CA LEU A 54 -10.66 5.67 -2.24
C LEU A 54 -9.67 5.13 -1.19
N VAL A 55 -9.90 3.90 -0.71
CA VAL A 55 -9.03 3.25 0.28
C VAL A 55 -7.67 2.91 -0.31
N ALA A 56 -7.63 2.42 -1.55
CA ALA A 56 -6.39 2.19 -2.27
C ALA A 56 -5.60 3.48 -2.46
N GLY A 57 -6.25 4.55 -2.90
CA GLY A 57 -5.63 5.86 -3.06
C GLY A 57 -5.06 6.40 -1.76
N MET A 58 -5.81 6.30 -0.65
CA MET A 58 -5.34 6.71 0.67
C MET A 58 -4.16 5.85 1.16
N GLY A 59 -4.22 4.53 0.97
CA GLY A 59 -3.13 3.61 1.31
C GLY A 59 -1.84 3.95 0.56
N SER A 60 -1.97 4.25 -0.73
CA SER A 60 -0.83 4.63 -1.55
C SER A 60 -0.26 6.01 -1.18
N MET A 61 -1.10 7.00 -0.87
CA MET A 61 -0.62 8.32 -0.43
C MET A 61 0.15 8.23 0.89
N VAL A 62 -0.37 7.45 1.85
CA VAL A 62 0.29 7.24 3.15
C VAL A 62 1.58 6.46 2.96
N GLY A 63 1.54 5.37 2.17
CA GLY A 63 2.72 4.57 1.84
C GLY A 63 3.84 5.40 1.20
N MET A 64 3.52 6.25 0.22
CA MET A 64 4.48 7.17 -0.42
C MET A 64 5.05 8.17 0.57
N THR A 65 4.21 8.74 1.45
CA THR A 65 4.67 9.72 2.44
C THR A 65 5.63 9.10 3.44
N ILE A 66 5.34 7.88 3.91
CA ILE A 66 6.22 7.14 4.82
C ILE A 66 7.50 6.74 4.09
N ALA A 67 7.40 6.18 2.89
CA ALA A 67 8.55 5.79 2.08
C ALA A 67 9.47 6.98 1.79
N TYR A 68 8.89 8.16 1.48
CA TYR A 68 9.63 9.40 1.31
C TYR A 68 10.29 9.85 2.62
N GLY A 69 9.61 9.80 3.76
CA GLY A 69 10.19 10.14 5.06
C GLY A 69 11.34 9.22 5.46
N VAL A 70 11.19 7.92 5.22
CA VAL A 70 12.22 6.90 5.43
C VAL A 70 13.41 7.15 4.48
N GLY A 71 13.15 7.34 3.19
CA GLY A 71 14.17 7.64 2.19
C GLY A 71 14.88 8.97 2.44
N TYR A 72 14.19 9.99 2.94
CA TYR A 72 14.77 11.29 3.28
C TYR A 72 15.69 11.18 4.51
N LYS A 73 15.23 10.48 5.56
CA LYS A 73 15.97 10.33 6.83
C LYS A 73 17.11 9.32 6.74
N LEU A 74 17.00 8.26 5.93
CA LEU A 74 18.12 7.36 5.64
C LEU A 74 19.03 7.93 4.56
N GLY A 75 18.50 8.62 3.54
CA GLY A 75 19.27 9.11 2.39
C GLY A 75 20.30 10.19 2.74
N THR A 76 19.92 11.18 3.57
CA THR A 76 20.84 12.26 3.98
C THR A 76 22.10 11.74 4.72
N PRO A 77 22.01 10.90 5.77
CA PRO A 77 23.19 10.35 6.42
C PRO A 77 23.92 9.26 5.61
N PHE A 78 23.26 8.58 4.66
CA PHE A 78 23.91 7.57 3.81
C PHE A 78 24.73 8.20 2.69
N PHE A 79 24.25 9.29 2.09
CA PHE A 79 25.02 10.06 1.11
C PHE A 79 26.22 10.78 1.72
N ASP A 80 26.10 11.33 2.94
CA ASP A 80 27.25 11.94 3.64
C ASP A 80 28.32 10.91 4.03
N LYS A 81 27.92 9.65 4.28
CA LYS A 81 28.84 8.57 4.70
C LYS A 81 29.43 7.76 3.54
N TYR A 82 28.73 7.62 2.42
CA TYR A 82 29.14 6.79 1.26
C TYR A 82 29.25 7.55 -0.07
N GLY A 83 28.97 8.86 -0.10
CA GLY A 83 29.05 9.71 -1.31
C GLY A 83 30.47 9.83 -1.91
N LEU A 84 31.51 9.37 -1.21
CA LEU A 84 32.88 9.30 -1.71
C LEU A 84 33.10 8.22 -2.80
N VAL A 85 32.17 7.29 -3.02
CA VAL A 85 32.34 6.19 -3.99
C VAL A 85 31.86 6.55 -5.41
N PHE A 86 31.03 7.59 -5.59
CA PHE A 86 30.51 7.99 -6.92
C PHE A 86 31.23 9.19 -7.53
N ARG A 87 32.55 9.25 -7.37
CA ARG A 87 33.41 10.12 -8.18
C ARG A 87 34.29 9.22 -9.04
N ALA A 88 33.75 8.78 -10.18
CA ALA A 88 34.48 8.16 -11.28
C ALA A 88 34.19 8.95 -12.55
#